data_AF-A0A1H3JNF2-F1
#
_entry.id   AF-A0A1H3JNF2-F1
#
_cell.length_a   1.000
_cell.length_b   1.000
_cell.length_c   1.000
_cell.angle_alpha   90.00
_cell.angle_beta   90.00
_cell.angle_gamma   90.00
#
_symmetry.space_group_name_H-M   'P 1'
#
loop_
_entity.id
_entity.type
_entity.pdbx_description
1 polymer ?
#
loop_
_entity_poly.entity_id
_entity_poly.type
_entity_poly.pdbx_seq_one_letter_code
_entity_poly.pdbx_strand_id
1 'polypeptide(L)'
;MNKRDMTKFDIFVEIVCGILLMVSVSLQVIYSVLHSLSIFSLIINVLIVVLVYIGLSMLSCYPEKVNAIPQEICIGNIRRYSIKMIRYAKLIFVASLVVPEVCDLLEHTLGQWYSFVVVVLIVGEIIYYEIKIIKLIRLIKK
;
A
#
# COMPACT_ATOMS: atom_id res chain seq x y z
N MET A 1 15.96 1.24 13.65
CA MET A 1 16.04 1.07 12.18
C MET A 1 17.30 1.79 11.69
N ASN A 2 18.30 1.08 11.17
CA ASN A 2 19.51 1.74 10.66
C ASN A 2 19.13 2.47 9.36
N LYS A 3 19.24 3.81 9.33
CA LYS A 3 18.83 4.68 8.20
C LYS A 3 19.55 4.42 6.87
N ARG A 4 20.48 3.45 6.83
CA ARG A 4 21.43 3.22 5.75
C ARG A 4 20.99 2.19 4.70
N ASP A 5 19.96 1.37 4.98
CA ASP A 5 19.48 0.33 4.04
C ASP A 5 18.21 0.72 3.27
N MET A 6 17.63 1.88 3.56
CA MET A 6 16.53 2.44 2.78
C MET A 6 17.09 3.09 1.51
N THR A 7 16.71 2.54 0.36
CA THR A 7 17.00 3.17 -0.93
C THR A 7 16.34 4.54 -0.95
N LYS A 8 16.97 5.57 -1.53
CA LYS A 8 16.31 6.88 -1.75
C LYS A 8 14.93 6.74 -2.41
N PHE A 9 14.81 5.74 -3.30
CA PHE A 9 13.56 5.36 -3.93
C PHE A 9 12.47 4.89 -2.95
N ASP A 10 12.84 4.15 -1.90
CA ASP A 10 11.87 3.63 -0.92
C ASP A 10 11.29 4.76 -0.06
N ILE A 11 12.09 5.81 0.20
CA ILE A 11 11.62 7.05 0.86
C ILE A 11 10.70 7.81 -0.08
N PHE A 12 11.08 7.92 -1.35
CA PHE A 12 10.26 8.59 -2.36
C PHE A 12 8.86 7.96 -2.48
N VAL A 13 8.77 6.62 -2.56
CA VAL A 13 7.48 5.90 -2.59
C VAL A 13 6.63 6.19 -1.35
N GLU A 14 7.25 6.26 -0.17
CA GLU A 14 6.56 6.57 1.08
C GLU A 14 5.97 7.99 1.06
N ILE A 15 6.75 8.97 0.58
CA ILE A 15 6.30 10.35 0.46
C ILE A 15 5.15 10.45 -0.54
N VAL A 16 5.26 9.79 -1.69
CA VAL A 16 4.18 9.74 -2.69
C VAL A 16 2.92 9.12 -2.10
N CYS A 17 3.02 8.01 -1.35
CA CYS A 17 1.87 7.43 -0.64
C CYS A 17 1.23 8.42 0.33
N GLY A 18 2.05 9.15 1.10
CA GLY A 18 1.55 10.15 2.03
C GLY A 18 0.81 11.30 1.33
N ILE A 19 1.31 11.76 0.18
CA ILE A 19 0.64 12.77 -0.63
C ILE A 19 -0.69 12.24 -1.18
N LEU A 20 -0.71 11.03 -1.73
CA LEU A 20 -1.93 10.40 -2.24
C LEU A 20 -2.99 10.23 -1.14
N LEU A 21 -2.57 9.88 0.08
CA LEU A 21 -3.47 9.82 1.24
C LEU A 21 -4.09 11.18 1.58
N MET A 22 -3.29 12.25 1.54
CA MET A 22 -3.81 13.60 1.78
C MET A 22 -4.79 14.03 0.69
N VAL A 23 -4.49 13.68 -0.56
CA VAL A 23 -5.38 13.89 -1.70
C VAL A 23 -6.69 13.13 -1.48
N SER A 24 -6.63 11.85 -1.12
CA SER A 24 -7.83 11.03 -0.95
C SER A 24 -8.76 11.57 0.15
N VAL A 25 -8.18 11.94 1.30
CA VAL A 25 -8.94 12.57 2.39
C VAL A 25 -9.56 13.89 1.93
N SER A 26 -8.84 14.70 1.16
CA SER A 26 -9.35 15.97 0.65
C SER A 26 -10.53 15.76 -0.32
N LEU A 27 -10.43 14.77 -1.22
CA LEU A 27 -11.50 14.43 -2.15
C LEU A 27 -12.76 13.95 -1.42
N GLN A 28 -12.61 13.09 -0.40
CA GLN A 28 -13.74 12.63 0.41
C GLN A 28 -14.46 13.79 1.11
N VAL A 29 -13.71 14.76 1.63
CA VAL A 29 -14.31 15.97 2.25
C VAL A 29 -15.07 16.79 1.21
N ILE A 30 -14.48 17.05 0.05
CA ILE A 30 -15.12 17.81 -1.04
C ILE A 30 -16.40 17.11 -1.51
N TYR A 31 -16.33 15.82 -1.78
CA TYR A 31 -17.48 15.01 -2.21
C TYR A 31 -18.60 15.03 -1.16
N SER A 32 -18.25 14.91 0.13
CA SER A 32 -19.21 14.99 1.23
C SER A 32 -19.93 16.33 1.33
N VAL A 33 -19.23 17.44 1.07
CA VAL A 33 -19.81 18.78 1.08
C VAL A 33 -20.74 18.98 -0.13
N LEU A 34 -20.31 18.56 -1.33
CA LEU A 34 -21.11 18.70 -2.55
C LEU A 34 -22.42 17.91 -2.50
N HIS A 35 -22.37 16.68 -1.99
CA HIS A 35 -23.53 15.77 -1.96
C HIS A 35 -24.33 15.84 -0.64
N SER A 36 -23.99 16.76 0.26
CA SER A 36 -24.63 16.89 1.58
C SER A 36 -24.71 15.56 2.35
N LEU A 37 -23.64 14.77 2.29
CA LEU A 37 -23.56 13.47 2.95
C LEU A 37 -23.50 13.63 4.48
N SER A 38 -23.91 12.58 5.19
CA SER A 38 -23.83 12.55 6.65
C SER A 38 -22.38 12.65 7.12
N ILE A 39 -22.14 13.52 8.11
CA ILE A 39 -20.83 13.68 8.76
C ILE A 39 -20.31 12.35 9.31
N PHE A 40 -21.21 11.47 9.78
CA PHE A 40 -20.83 10.14 10.25
C PHE A 40 -20.20 9.28 9.15
N SER A 41 -20.74 9.32 7.93
CA SER A 41 -20.19 8.59 6.79
C SER A 41 -18.80 9.10 6.40
N LEU A 42 -18.59 10.42 6.41
CA LEU A 42 -17.29 11.03 6.18
C LEU A 42 -16.25 10.55 7.20
N ILE A 43 -16.59 10.59 8.50
CA ILE A 43 -15.68 10.17 9.57
C ILE A 43 -15.27 8.70 9.39
N ILE A 44 -16.23 7.82 9.11
CA ILE A 44 -15.95 6.39 8.94
C ILE A 44 -15.06 6.15 7.72
N ASN A 45 -15.33 6.79 6.58
CA ASN A 45 -14.54 6.60 5.36
C ASN A 45 -13.09 7.08 5.55
N VAL A 46 -12.90 8.27 6.11
CA VAL A 46 -11.57 8.80 6.43
C VAL A 46 -10.85 7.90 7.42
N LEU A 47 -11.55 7.44 8.47
CA LEU A 47 -10.98 6.55 9.48
C LEU A 47 -10.50 5.23 8.86
N ILE A 48 -11.30 4.61 7.99
CA ILE A 48 -10.93 3.36 7.30
C ILE A 48 -9.66 3.58 6.48
N VAL A 49 -9.61 4.64 5.67
CA VAL A 49 -8.46 4.92 4.79
C VAL A 49 -7.18 5.17 5.59
N VAL A 50 -7.27 5.96 6.67
CA VAL A 50 -6.14 6.21 7.58
C VAL A 50 -5.70 4.92 8.28
N LEU A 51 -6.65 4.10 8.74
CA LEU A 51 -6.36 2.87 9.47
C LEU A 51 -5.68 1.83 8.57
N VAL A 52 -6.11 1.71 7.32
CA VAL A 52 -5.42 0.84 6.34
C VAL A 52 -4.02 1.34 6.04
N TYR A 53 -3.84 2.67 5.86
CA TYR A 53 -2.51 3.25 5.66
C TYR A 53 -1.55 2.95 6.82
N ILE A 54 -2.01 3.16 8.05
CA ILE A 54 -1.24 2.88 9.27
C ILE A 54 -0.96 1.38 9.38
N GLY A 55 -1.96 0.52 9.12
CA GLY A 55 -1.82 -0.94 9.13
C GLY A 55 -0.73 -1.41 8.19
N LEU A 56 -0.76 -1.00 6.93
CA LEU A 56 0.26 -1.36 5.93
C LEU A 56 1.66 -0.80 6.30
N SER A 57 1.71 0.38 6.91
CA SER A 57 2.96 0.97 7.40
C SER A 57 3.52 0.20 8.61
N MET A 58 2.67 -0.31 9.50
CA MET A 58 3.07 -1.19 10.60
C MET A 58 3.55 -2.55 10.08
N LEU A 59 2.90 -3.14 9.07
CA LEU A 59 3.36 -4.38 8.43
C LEU A 59 4.77 -4.21 7.86
N SER A 60 5.09 -3.02 7.30
CA SER A 60 6.42 -2.71 6.79
C SER A 60 7.52 -2.71 7.87
N CYS A 61 7.16 -2.56 9.15
CA CYS A 61 8.11 -2.59 10.27
C CYS A 61 8.50 -4.01 10.68
N TYR A 62 7.67 -5.01 10.38
CA TYR A 62 7.86 -6.42 10.77
C TYR A 62 7.87 -7.37 9.56
N PRO A 63 8.78 -7.18 8.58
CA PRO A 63 8.83 -7.99 7.35
C PRO A 63 9.01 -9.50 7.60
N GLU A 64 9.64 -9.88 8.71
CA GLU A 64 9.80 -11.27 9.14
C GLU A 64 8.46 -11.98 9.38
N LYS A 65 7.47 -11.27 9.94
CA LYS A 65 6.15 -11.84 10.21
C LYS A 65 5.32 -11.94 8.94
N VAL A 66 5.45 -10.96 8.04
CA VAL A 66 4.72 -10.93 6.77
C VAL A 66 5.09 -12.12 5.88
N ASN A 67 6.38 -12.43 5.80
CA ASN A 67 6.85 -13.52 4.93
C ASN A 67 7.03 -14.87 5.65
N ALA A 68 6.67 -14.95 6.94
CA ALA A 68 6.86 -16.13 7.79
C ALA A 68 8.31 -16.69 7.74
N ILE A 69 9.30 -15.81 7.69
CA ILE A 69 10.73 -16.16 7.61
C ILE A 69 11.35 -16.02 9.01
N PRO A 70 12.16 -16.99 9.49
CA PRO A 70 12.90 -16.82 10.74
C PRO A 70 13.82 -15.58 10.68
N GLN A 71 13.91 -14.86 11.80
CA GLN A 71 14.64 -13.59 11.88
C GLN A 71 16.12 -13.72 11.48
N GLU A 72 16.72 -14.89 11.70
CA GLU A 72 18.10 -15.22 11.32
C GLU A 72 18.35 -15.13 9.80
N ILE A 73 17.33 -15.42 8.99
CA ILE A 73 17.42 -15.42 7.52
C ILE A 73 16.89 -14.08 6.95
N CYS A 74 16.11 -13.32 7.72
CA CYS A 74 15.52 -12.04 7.31
C CYS A 74 16.52 -10.86 7.41
N ILE A 75 17.67 -10.99 6.76
CA ILE A 75 18.76 -10.01 6.80
C ILE A 75 19.14 -9.58 5.38
N GLY A 76 19.72 -8.38 5.25
CA GLY A 76 20.26 -7.86 3.99
C GLY A 76 19.21 -7.74 2.88
N ASN A 77 19.48 -8.38 1.74
CA ASN A 77 18.64 -8.29 0.56
C ASN A 77 17.23 -8.88 0.77
N ILE A 78 17.08 -9.94 1.60
CA ILE A 78 15.77 -10.54 1.90
C ILE A 78 14.87 -9.51 2.58
N ARG A 79 15.37 -8.90 3.67
CA ARG A 79 14.66 -7.85 4.40
C ARG A 79 14.30 -6.67 3.48
N ARG A 80 15.22 -6.25 2.62
CA ARG A 80 15.00 -5.15 1.67
C ARG A 80 13.91 -5.46 0.66
N TYR A 81 13.86 -6.69 0.13
CA TYR A 81 12.78 -7.11 -0.77
C TYR A 81 11.43 -7.22 -0.06
N SER A 82 11.38 -7.76 1.15
CA SER A 82 10.15 -7.83 1.95
C SER A 82 9.56 -6.44 2.23
N ILE A 83 10.40 -5.47 2.60
CA ILE A 83 9.95 -4.09 2.86
C ILE A 83 9.48 -3.43 1.56
N LYS A 84 10.20 -3.64 0.45
CA LYS A 84 9.81 -3.11 -0.86
C LYS A 84 8.44 -3.61 -1.29
N MET A 85 8.20 -4.92 -1.16
CA MET A 85 6.92 -5.56 -1.46
C MET A 85 5.77 -4.83 -0.76
N ILE A 86 5.84 -4.67 0.56
CA ILE A 86 4.77 -4.04 1.33
C ILE A 86 4.58 -2.57 0.94
N ARG A 87 5.67 -1.83 0.66
CA ARG A 87 5.59 -0.42 0.24
C ARG A 87 4.96 -0.24 -1.13
N TYR A 88 5.27 -1.11 -2.09
CA TYR A 88 4.65 -1.06 -3.42
C TYR A 88 3.20 -1.51 -3.38
N ALA A 89 2.88 -2.59 -2.65
CA ALA A 89 1.50 -2.99 -2.40
C ALA A 89 0.69 -1.84 -1.77
N LYS A 90 1.26 -1.14 -0.79
CA LYS A 90 0.66 0.06 -0.20
C LYS A 90 0.48 1.17 -1.23
N LEU A 91 1.46 1.44 -2.07
CA LEU A 91 1.35 2.46 -3.12
C LEU A 91 0.22 2.13 -4.09
N ILE A 92 0.14 0.90 -4.59
CA ILE A 92 -0.91 0.45 -5.50
C ILE A 92 -2.27 0.60 -4.82
N PHE A 93 -2.38 0.17 -3.57
CA PHE A 93 -3.62 0.27 -2.80
C PHE A 93 -4.06 1.73 -2.61
N VAL A 94 -3.20 2.61 -2.10
CA VAL A 94 -3.55 4.01 -1.86
C VAL A 94 -3.84 4.74 -3.17
N ALA A 95 -3.05 4.52 -4.22
CA ALA A 95 -3.32 5.09 -5.55
C ALA A 95 -4.67 4.60 -6.11
N SER A 96 -5.04 3.35 -5.81
CA SER A 96 -6.32 2.80 -6.24
C SER A 96 -7.54 3.36 -5.52
N LEU A 97 -7.38 4.00 -4.37
CA LEU A 97 -8.47 4.67 -3.67
C LEU A 97 -8.80 6.03 -4.29
N VAL A 98 -7.78 6.73 -4.81
CA VAL A 98 -7.96 8.05 -5.43
C VAL A 98 -8.80 7.96 -6.71
N VAL A 99 -8.70 6.88 -7.48
CA VAL A 99 -9.40 6.77 -8.78
C VAL A 99 -10.94 6.72 -8.60
N PRO A 100 -11.52 5.84 -7.76
CA PRO A 100 -12.94 5.88 -7.44
C PRO A 100 -13.38 7.25 -6.94
N GLU A 101 -12.64 7.88 -6.02
CA GLU A 101 -13.00 9.18 -5.45
C GLU A 101 -13.03 10.30 -6.51
N VAL A 102 -12.11 10.29 -7.47
CA VAL A 102 -12.13 11.22 -8.62
C VAL A 102 -13.33 10.92 -9.52
N CYS A 103 -13.61 9.65 -9.80
CA CYS A 103 -14.74 9.28 -10.64
C CYS A 103 -16.09 9.61 -10.00
N ASP A 104 -16.22 9.42 -8.69
CA ASP A 104 -17.39 9.82 -7.91
C ASP A 104 -17.61 11.34 -7.98
N LEU A 105 -16.53 12.13 -7.96
CA LEU A 105 -16.60 13.59 -8.14
C LEU A 105 -17.00 14.01 -9.55
N LEU A 106 -16.61 13.23 -10.57
CA LEU A 106 -16.92 13.48 -11.98
C LEU A 106 -18.25 12.84 -12.45
N GLU A 107 -19.01 12.23 -11.53
CA GLU A 107 -20.26 11.51 -11.81
C GLU A 107 -20.09 10.39 -12.87
N HIS A 108 -18.89 9.82 -12.98
CA HIS A 108 -18.59 8.73 -13.88
C HIS A 108 -18.73 7.38 -13.18
N THR A 109 -19.49 6.46 -13.78
CA THR A 109 -19.65 5.10 -13.25
C THR A 109 -18.38 4.29 -13.46
N LEU A 110 -17.74 3.87 -12.36
CA LEU A 110 -16.62 2.95 -12.42
C LEU A 110 -17.10 1.54 -12.79
N GLY A 111 -16.44 0.89 -13.74
CA GLY A 111 -16.75 -0.49 -14.11
C GLY A 111 -16.32 -1.49 -13.03
N GLN A 112 -17.09 -2.56 -12.82
CA GLN A 112 -16.78 -3.65 -11.86
C GLN A 112 -15.39 -4.28 -12.06
N TRP A 113 -14.84 -4.19 -13.28
CA TRP A 113 -13.51 -4.67 -13.62
C TRP A 113 -12.38 -3.91 -12.93
N TYR A 114 -12.62 -2.67 -12.48
CA TYR A 114 -11.60 -1.85 -11.82
C TYR A 114 -11.02 -2.54 -10.58
N SER A 115 -11.89 -2.95 -9.65
CA SER A 115 -11.47 -3.62 -8.42
C SER A 115 -10.75 -4.93 -8.71
N PHE A 116 -11.19 -5.67 -9.73
CA PHE A 116 -10.52 -6.89 -10.16
C PHE A 116 -9.09 -6.61 -10.65
N VAL A 117 -8.91 -5.59 -11.49
CA VAL A 117 -7.59 -5.17 -12.00
C VAL A 117 -6.67 -4.77 -10.85
N VAL A 118 -7.17 -3.98 -9.88
CA VAL A 118 -6.38 -3.57 -8.71
C VAL A 118 -5.93 -4.77 -7.90
N VAL A 119 -6.83 -5.71 -7.62
CA VAL A 119 -6.49 -6.94 -6.88
C VAL A 119 -5.44 -7.75 -7.63
N VAL A 120 -5.58 -7.92 -8.95
CA VAL A 120 -4.59 -8.63 -9.78
C VAL A 120 -3.23 -7.93 -9.74
N LEU A 121 -3.19 -6.60 -9.75
CA LEU A 121 -1.94 -5.83 -9.64
C LEU A 121 -1.27 -6.01 -8.28
N ILE A 122 -2.02 -5.93 -7.18
CA ILE A 122 -1.49 -6.13 -5.82
C ILE A 122 -0.96 -7.56 -5.66
N VAL A 123 -1.76 -8.57 -6.05
CA VAL A 123 -1.38 -9.98 -5.95
C VAL A 123 -0.17 -10.29 -6.83
N GLY A 124 -0.14 -9.78 -8.06
CA GLY A 124 0.98 -9.96 -8.97
C GLY A 124 2.29 -9.37 -8.43
N GLU A 125 2.22 -8.20 -7.80
CA GLU A 125 3.36 -7.55 -7.16
C GLU A 125 3.89 -8.37 -5.97
N ILE A 126 3.00 -8.85 -5.10
CA ILE A 126 3.36 -9.71 -3.97
C ILE A 126 4.04 -11.00 -4.45
N ILE A 127 3.42 -11.70 -5.41
CA ILE A 127 3.97 -12.95 -5.97
C ILE A 127 5.36 -12.72 -6.57
N TYR A 128 5.54 -11.62 -7.30
CA TYR A 128 6.84 -11.29 -7.92
C TYR A 128 7.95 -11.15 -6.86
N TYR A 129 7.70 -10.45 -5.76
CA TYR A 129 8.68 -10.29 -4.69
C TYR A 129 8.86 -11.57 -3.87
N GLU A 130 7.79 -12.31 -3.58
CA GLU A 130 7.89 -13.60 -2.89
C GLU A 130 8.77 -14.59 -3.65
N ILE A 131 8.58 -14.74 -4.96
CA ILE A 131 9.43 -15.61 -5.80
C ILE A 131 10.89 -15.19 -5.71
N LYS A 132 11.16 -13.89 -5.72
CA LYS A 132 12.52 -13.35 -5.63
C LYS A 132 13.16 -13.63 -4.27
N ILE A 133 12.39 -13.49 -3.19
CA ILE A 133 12.81 -13.80 -1.82
C ILE A 133 13.09 -15.30 -1.68
N ILE A 134 12.18 -16.17 -2.13
CA ILE A 134 12.34 -17.63 -2.08
C ILE A 134 13.59 -18.08 -2.85
N LYS A 135 13.83 -17.52 -4.04
CA LYS A 135 15.05 -17.80 -4.81
C LYS A 135 16.31 -17.40 -4.03
N LEU A 136 16.30 -16.25 -3.36
CA LEU A 136 17.42 -15.80 -2.55
C LEU A 136 17.68 -16.72 -1.35
N ILE A 137 16.62 -17.16 -0.67
CA ILE A 137 16.73 -18.09 0.47
C ILE A 137 17.31 -19.43 0.03
N ARG A 138 16.88 -19.95 -1.13
CA ARG A 138 17.42 -21.20 -1.69
C ARG A 138 18.90 -21.09 -2.05
N LEU A 139 19.36 -19.92 -2.49
CA LEU A 139 20.78 -19.67 -2.77
C LEU A 139 21.63 -19.63 -1.50
N ILE A 140 21.09 -19.11 -0.39
CA ILE A 140 21.81 -19.05 0.90
C ILE A 140 21.90 -20.43 1.57
N LYS A 141 20.89 -21.29 1.37
CA LYS A 141 20.88 -22.67 1.90
C LYS A 141 21.75 -23.65 1.13
N LYS A 142 22.26 -23.28 -0.05
CA LYS A 142 23.08 -24.12 -0.91
C LYS A 142 24.55 -23.81 -0.70
#